data_AF-A0A4P0XS78-F1
#
_entry.id   AF-A0A4P0XS78-F1
#
_cell.length_a   1.000
_cell.length_b   1.000
_cell.length_c   1.000
_cell.angle_alpha   90.00
_cell.angle_beta   90.00
_cell.angle_gamma   90.00
#
_symmetry.space_group_name_H-M   'P 1'
#
loop_
_entity.id
_entity.type
_entity.pdbx_description
1 polymer ?
#
loop_
_entity_poly.entity_id
_entity_poly.type
_entity_poly.pdbx_seq_one_letter_code
_entity_poly.pdbx_strand_id
1 'polypeptide(L)'
;MGKLALAGKKSLTCRRCICLSCRGKNHGCRQGAIDGHKEIGKALREMGVRYPLSVFDTHWLVNSAYHINCADHFQGVYTSNELPHFIRDMTYDYDGNPELGQLIADEAVKLGCVPKRTIFPA
;
A
#
# COMPACT_ATOMS: atom_id res chain seq x y z
N MET A 1 22.18 6.74 -8.63
CA MET A 1 21.19 5.88 -9.34
C MET A 1 20.47 5.03 -8.30
N GLY A 2 19.13 5.08 -8.27
CA GLY A 2 18.33 4.20 -7.42
C GLY A 2 18.36 2.75 -7.90
N LYS A 3 18.19 1.79 -6.99
CA LYS A 3 18.16 0.35 -7.31
C LYS A 3 16.80 -0.22 -6.94
N LEU A 4 16.14 -0.86 -7.91
CA LEU A 4 14.95 -1.68 -7.62
C LEU A 4 15.42 -2.99 -6.98
N ALA A 5 15.07 -3.19 -5.71
CA ALA A 5 15.46 -4.40 -4.99
C ALA A 5 14.52 -5.57 -5.27
N LEU A 6 13.21 -5.32 -5.36
CA LEU A 6 12.20 -6.33 -5.58
C LEU A 6 10.97 -5.74 -6.27
N ALA A 7 10.42 -6.47 -7.23
CA ALA A 7 9.10 -6.23 -7.78
C ALA A 7 8.28 -7.51 -7.66
N GLY A 8 7.00 -7.38 -7.30
CA GLY A 8 6.14 -8.54 -7.13
C GLY A 8 4.68 -8.15 -7.07
N LYS A 9 3.82 -9.10 -7.45
CA LYS A 9 2.37 -8.99 -7.32
C LYS A 9 1.96 -9.48 -5.94
N LYS A 10 1.29 -8.63 -5.17
CA LYS A 10 0.71 -9.00 -3.88
C LYS A 10 -0.80 -9.06 -3.98
N SER A 11 -1.41 -10.04 -3.33
CA SER A 11 -2.86 -10.04 -3.15
C SER A 11 -3.24 -8.92 -2.18
N LEU A 12 -3.98 -7.94 -2.67
CA LEU A 12 -4.51 -6.84 -1.87
C LEU A 12 -5.65 -7.26 -0.93
N THR A 13 -6.21 -8.44 -1.16
CA THR A 13 -7.42 -8.89 -0.46
C THR A 13 -7.26 -8.70 1.04
N CYS A 14 -8.26 -8.06 1.64
CA CYS A 14 -8.56 -7.75 3.05
C CYS A 14 -8.31 -8.87 4.11
N ARG A 15 -7.71 -9.98 3.71
CA ARG A 15 -7.59 -11.25 4.43
C ARG A 15 -6.62 -11.25 5.59
N ARG A 16 -5.77 -10.21 5.76
CA ARG A 16 -4.92 -10.09 6.95
C ARG A 16 -5.77 -9.92 8.22
N CYS A 17 -6.93 -9.27 8.10
CA CYS A 17 -7.90 -9.12 9.20
C CYS A 17 -8.93 -10.26 9.20
N ILE A 18 -9.53 -10.59 8.04
CA ILE A 18 -10.68 -11.52 7.93
C ILE A 18 -10.39 -12.92 8.48
N CYS A 19 -9.20 -13.48 8.27
CA CYS A 19 -8.92 -14.86 8.70
C CYS A 19 -8.37 -14.96 10.13
N LEU A 20 -7.91 -13.85 10.73
CA LEU A 20 -7.35 -13.82 12.08
C LEU A 20 -8.42 -13.49 13.14
N SER A 21 -9.40 -12.64 12.81
CA SER A 21 -10.46 -12.24 13.76
C SER A 21 -11.70 -13.13 13.70
N CYS A 22 -12.01 -13.75 12.56
CA CYS A 22 -13.18 -14.63 12.43
C CYS A 22 -12.87 -16.05 12.93
N ARG A 23 -13.14 -16.33 14.21
CA ARG A 23 -13.15 -17.70 14.76
C ARG A 23 -14.32 -18.48 14.11
N GLY A 24 -14.02 -19.25 13.07
CA GLY A 24 -15.00 -20.04 12.32
C GLY A 24 -14.32 -21.07 11.41
N LYS A 25 -15.10 -21.78 10.58
CA LYS A 25 -14.62 -22.88 9.70
C LYS A 25 -13.45 -22.49 8.78
N ASN A 26 -13.32 -21.20 8.48
CA ASN A 26 -12.29 -20.65 7.58
C ASN A 26 -11.12 -19.98 8.33
N HIS A 27 -11.02 -20.16 9.64
CA HIS A 27 -9.90 -19.64 10.43
C HIS A 27 -8.58 -20.24 9.92
N GLY A 28 -7.58 -19.39 9.69
CA GLY A 28 -6.25 -19.84 9.24
C GLY A 28 -6.14 -20.28 7.77
N CYS A 29 -7.23 -20.31 6.98
CA CYS A 29 -7.19 -20.80 5.59
C CYS A 29 -6.33 -19.94 4.63
N ARG A 30 -5.79 -18.82 5.11
CA ARG A 30 -4.93 -17.88 4.36
C ARG A 30 -3.56 -17.66 4.99
N GLN A 31 -3.16 -18.54 5.91
CA GLN A 31 -1.89 -18.43 6.61
C GLN A 31 -0.69 -18.34 5.63
N GLY A 32 -0.70 -19.12 4.55
CA GLY A 32 0.37 -19.05 3.53
C GLY A 32 0.52 -17.67 2.86
N ALA A 33 -0.58 -16.93 2.66
CA ALA A 33 -0.50 -15.57 2.11
C ALA A 33 0.04 -14.57 3.14
N ILE A 34 -0.31 -14.75 4.42
CA ILE A 34 0.21 -13.95 5.53
C ILE A 34 1.71 -14.17 5.68
N ASP A 35 2.14 -15.42 5.67
CA ASP A 35 3.54 -15.80 5.81
C ASP A 35 4.37 -15.33 4.62
N GLY A 36 3.85 -15.47 3.39
CA GLY A 36 4.49 -14.89 2.21
C GLY A 36 4.67 -13.37 2.31
N HIS A 37 3.70 -12.64 2.87
CA HIS A 37 3.85 -11.20 3.07
C HIS A 37 4.91 -10.85 4.14
N LYS A 38 4.97 -11.64 5.21
CA LYS A 38 6.00 -11.49 6.25
C LYS A 38 7.39 -11.79 5.69
N GLU A 39 7.52 -12.84 4.89
CA GLU A 39 8.80 -13.25 4.28
C GLU A 39 9.31 -12.19 3.30
N ILE A 40 8.45 -11.61 2.47
CA ILE A 40 8.84 -10.48 1.62
C ILE A 40 9.34 -9.31 2.47
N GLY A 41 8.66 -8.99 3.57
CA GLY A 41 9.11 -7.94 4.49
C GLY A 41 10.44 -8.26 5.17
N LYS A 42 10.69 -9.52 5.51
CA LYS A 42 11.95 -10.01 6.07
C LYS A 42 13.08 -9.89 5.03
N ALA A 43 12.88 -10.43 3.84
CA ALA A 43 13.85 -10.39 2.75
C ALA A 43 14.25 -8.94 2.39
N LEU A 44 13.28 -8.02 2.35
CA LEU A 44 13.58 -6.59 2.12
C LEU A 44 14.46 -5.99 3.22
N ARG A 45 14.19 -6.30 4.49
CA ARG A 45 15.02 -5.83 5.62
C ARG A 45 16.42 -6.42 5.61
N GLU A 46 16.56 -7.70 5.27
CA GLU A 46 17.87 -8.37 5.13
C GLU A 46 18.69 -7.77 3.98
N MET A 47 18.03 -7.35 2.90
CA MET A 47 18.65 -6.58 1.81
C MET A 47 18.96 -5.12 2.17
N GLY A 48 18.67 -4.67 3.40
CA GLY A 48 18.85 -3.29 3.85
C GLY A 48 17.84 -2.31 3.26
N VAL A 49 16.79 -2.79 2.61
CA VAL A 49 15.74 -1.96 2.00
C VAL A 49 14.71 -1.62 3.06
N ARG A 50 14.86 -0.45 3.67
CA ARG A 50 13.97 -0.01 4.74
C ARG A 50 12.73 0.71 4.18
N TYR A 51 12.94 1.62 3.22
CA TYR A 51 11.95 2.43 2.49
C TYR A 51 12.65 3.07 1.28
N PRO A 52 11.91 3.58 0.27
CA PRO A 52 10.44 3.57 0.08
C PRO A 52 9.91 2.35 -0.68
N LEU A 53 8.64 2.01 -0.43
CA LEU A 53 7.87 1.01 -1.18
C LEU A 53 6.85 1.74 -2.06
N SER A 54 6.88 1.51 -3.37
CA SER A 54 5.84 2.00 -4.28
C SER A 54 4.74 0.95 -4.42
N VAL A 55 3.49 1.35 -4.18
CA VAL A 55 2.31 0.48 -4.30
C VAL A 55 1.41 1.00 -5.41
N PHE A 56 1.04 0.12 -6.33
CA PHE A 56 -0.01 0.37 -7.32
C PHE A 56 -1.25 -0.38 -6.87
N ASP A 57 -2.28 0.36 -6.49
CA ASP A 57 -3.51 -0.18 -5.89
C ASP A 57 -4.65 -0.18 -6.91
N THR A 58 -5.30 -1.33 -7.10
CA THR A 58 -6.44 -1.49 -7.99
C THR A 58 -7.73 -0.86 -7.46
N HIS A 59 -7.84 -0.58 -6.15
CA HIS A 59 -9.00 0.05 -5.53
C HIS A 59 -8.85 1.57 -5.44
N TRP A 60 -7.68 2.13 -5.77
CA TRP A 60 -7.52 3.58 -5.85
C TRP A 60 -7.93 4.08 -7.23
N LEU A 61 -9.25 4.12 -7.43
CA LEU A 61 -9.86 4.58 -8.66
C LEU A 61 -9.85 6.11 -8.71
N VAL A 62 -9.29 6.66 -9.78
CA VAL A 62 -9.26 8.10 -10.04
C VAL A 62 -9.76 8.38 -11.45
N ASN A 63 -10.67 9.34 -11.58
CA ASN A 63 -11.31 9.66 -12.86
C ASN A 63 -10.64 10.84 -13.59
N SER A 64 -9.72 11.53 -12.93
CA SER A 64 -8.98 12.67 -13.50
C SER A 64 -7.52 12.54 -13.09
N ALA A 65 -6.61 12.68 -14.05
CA ALA A 65 -5.16 12.62 -13.82
C ALA A 65 -4.66 11.29 -13.24
N TYR A 66 -3.34 11.18 -13.10
CA TYR A 66 -2.67 10.08 -12.42
C TYR A 66 -2.27 10.53 -11.00
N HIS A 67 -2.91 9.98 -9.97
CA HIS A 67 -2.70 10.45 -8.60
C HIS A 67 -1.48 9.78 -7.97
N ILE A 68 -0.68 10.58 -7.26
CA ILE A 68 0.49 10.12 -6.52
C ILE A 68 0.38 10.66 -5.10
N ASN A 69 0.44 9.75 -4.11
CA ASN A 69 0.44 10.12 -2.70
C ASN A 69 1.77 10.76 -2.32
N CYS A 70 1.69 12.03 -1.94
CA CYS A 70 2.83 12.90 -1.65
C CYS A 70 2.72 13.54 -0.26
N ALA A 71 1.93 12.97 0.66
CA ALA A 71 1.89 13.43 2.04
C ALA A 71 3.06 12.84 2.84
N ASP A 72 3.48 13.55 3.87
CA ASP A 72 4.64 13.24 4.71
C ASP A 72 4.35 12.04 5.62
N HIS A 73 3.12 11.95 6.10
CA HIS A 73 2.66 10.93 7.04
C HIS A 73 1.17 10.64 6.82
N PHE A 74 0.77 9.39 7.00
CA PHE A 74 -0.59 8.91 6.83
C PHE A 74 -1.04 8.19 8.09
N GLN A 75 -2.09 8.73 8.73
CA GLN A 75 -2.72 8.09 9.88
C GLN A 75 -4.23 8.16 9.77
N GLY A 76 -4.92 7.19 10.38
CA GLY A 76 -6.36 7.23 10.48
C GLY A 76 -6.98 5.88 10.77
N VAL A 77 -8.30 5.82 10.60
CA VAL A 77 -9.09 4.61 10.81
C VAL A 77 -9.80 4.27 9.50
N TYR A 78 -9.56 3.07 9.00
CA TYR A 78 -10.15 2.57 7.75
C TYR A 78 -11.21 1.52 8.01
N THR A 79 -12.38 1.73 7.41
CA THR A 79 -13.43 0.72 7.28
C THR A 79 -13.64 0.45 5.79
N SER A 80 -13.65 -0.83 5.40
CA SER A 80 -13.80 -1.20 3.99
C SER A 80 -15.20 -0.87 3.49
N ASN A 81 -15.26 -0.24 2.32
CA ASN A 81 -16.50 0.01 1.58
C ASN A 81 -17.12 -1.29 1.03
N GLU A 82 -16.29 -2.23 0.59
CA GLU A 82 -16.77 -3.51 0.01
C GLU A 82 -17.14 -4.54 1.07
N LEU A 83 -16.37 -4.60 2.15
CA LEU A 83 -16.49 -5.63 3.17
C LEU A 83 -16.41 -5.02 4.60
N PRO A 84 -17.32 -4.10 4.97
CA PRO A 84 -17.27 -3.37 6.25
C PRO A 84 -17.45 -4.26 7.48
N HIS A 85 -18.10 -5.41 7.33
CA HIS A 85 -18.29 -6.41 8.38
C HIS A 85 -17.00 -7.20 8.68
N PHE A 86 -15.99 -7.07 7.82
CA PHE A 86 -14.74 -7.83 7.83
C PHE A 86 -13.53 -6.94 8.12
N ILE A 87 -13.49 -5.74 7.52
CA ILE A 87 -12.52 -4.69 7.87
C ILE A 87 -13.31 -3.48 8.34
N ARG A 88 -13.27 -3.29 9.64
CA ARG A 88 -13.88 -2.18 10.34
C ARG A 88 -12.90 -1.64 11.35
N ASP A 89 -12.89 -0.32 11.50
CA ASP A 89 -12.13 0.37 12.53
C ASP A 89 -10.62 0.02 12.50
N MET A 90 -10.08 -0.25 11.31
CA MET A 90 -8.67 -0.64 11.15
C MET A 90 -7.79 0.61 11.21
N THR A 91 -7.10 0.80 12.32
CA THR A 91 -6.11 1.87 12.48
C THR A 91 -4.92 1.65 11.56
N TYR A 92 -4.45 2.70 10.91
CA TYR A 92 -3.20 2.73 10.17
C TYR A 92 -2.39 3.96 10.55
N ASP A 93 -1.08 3.82 10.48
CA ASP A 93 -0.07 4.83 10.80
C ASP A 93 1.20 4.44 10.04
N TYR A 94 1.61 5.26 9.08
CA TYR A 94 2.85 5.06 8.32
C TYR A 94 3.36 6.35 7.68
N ASP A 95 4.68 6.44 7.55
CA ASP A 95 5.35 7.55 6.86
C ASP A 95 5.17 7.46 5.34
N GLY A 96 4.93 8.62 4.72
CA GLY A 96 5.00 8.79 3.28
C GLY A 96 6.40 9.10 2.79
N ASN A 97 6.54 9.31 1.48
CA ASN A 97 7.77 9.79 0.88
C ASN A 97 7.46 10.88 -0.16
N PRO A 98 7.27 12.14 0.28
CA PRO A 98 6.94 13.24 -0.59
C PRO A 98 8.03 13.48 -1.64
N GLU A 99 9.31 13.38 -1.27
CA GLU A 99 10.42 13.58 -2.22
C GLU A 99 10.33 12.61 -3.42
N LEU A 100 10.17 11.31 -3.16
CA LEU A 100 10.00 10.32 -4.22
C LEU A 100 8.72 10.56 -5.03
N GLY A 101 7.61 10.89 -4.37
CA GLY A 101 6.34 11.17 -5.05
C GLY A 101 6.46 12.33 -6.04
N GLN A 102 7.16 13.39 -5.66
CA GLN A 102 7.45 14.55 -6.49
C GLN A 102 8.33 14.19 -7.69
N LEU A 103 9.38 13.39 -7.48
CA LEU A 103 10.25 12.90 -8.55
C LEU A 103 9.50 12.04 -9.58
N ILE A 104 8.61 11.15 -9.11
CA ILE A 104 7.76 10.34 -10.00
C ILE A 104 6.83 11.25 -10.81
N ALA A 105 6.24 12.27 -10.18
CA ALA A 105 5.37 13.22 -10.87
C ALA A 105 6.15 14.02 -11.94
N ASP A 106 7.33 14.52 -11.62
CA ASP A 106 8.17 15.27 -12.57
C ASP A 106 8.54 14.40 -13.78
N GLU A 107 8.87 13.13 -13.56
CA GLU A 107 9.19 12.20 -14.64
C GLU A 107 7.95 11.85 -15.49
N ALA A 108 6.80 11.65 -14.85
CA ALA A 108 5.54 11.40 -15.54
C ALA A 108 5.14 12.56 -16.47
N VAL A 109 5.38 13.82 -16.06
CA VAL A 109 5.14 15.00 -16.91
C VAL A 109 6.01 14.97 -18.17
N LYS A 110 7.29 14.59 -18.06
CA LYS A 110 8.19 14.48 -19.22
C LYS A 110 7.73 13.43 -20.22
N LEU A 111 7.06 12.38 -19.74
CA LEU A 111 6.46 11.32 -20.55
C LEU A 111 5.06 11.67 -21.10
N GLY A 112 4.57 12.89 -20.86
CA GLY A 112 3.27 13.37 -21.33
C GLY A 112 2.08 12.92 -20.49
N CYS A 113 2.30 12.35 -19.31
CA CYS A 113 1.24 12.07 -18.34
C CYS A 113 0.86 13.35 -17.58
N VAL A 114 -0.38 13.38 -17.06
CA VAL A 114 -0.86 14.48 -16.20
C VAL A 114 -0.96 13.95 -14.77
N PRO A 115 0.10 14.02 -13.94
CA PRO A 115 0.04 13.56 -12.57
C PRO A 115 -0.59 14.61 -11.65
N LYS A 116 -1.32 14.15 -10.64
CA LYS A 116 -1.79 14.96 -9.52
C LYS A 116 -1.06 14.53 -8.25
N ARG A 117 -0.26 15.43 -7.71
CA ARG A 117 0.42 15.25 -6.42
C ARG A 117 -0.62 15.47 -5.32
N THR A 118 -1.08 14.39 -4.69
CA THR A 118 -2.08 14.47 -3.63
C THR A 118 -1.40 14.61 -2.28
N ILE A 119 -1.61 15.77 -1.68
CA ILE A 119 -1.35 16.06 -0.27
C ILE A 119 -2.72 16.11 0.39
N PHE A 120 -3.03 15.12 1.22
CA PHE A 120 -4.23 15.18 2.05
C PHE A 120 -3.88 15.99 3.30
N PRO A 121 -4.71 16.99 3.69
CA PRO A 121 -4.51 17.65 4.98
C PRO A 121 -4.65 16.61 6.09
N ALA A 122 -3.70 16.64 7.03
CA ALA A 122 -3.71 15.82 8.24
C ALA A 122 -4.91 16.13 9.13
#